data_AF-A0A2S8WRJ3-F1
#
_entry.id   AF-A0A2S8WRJ3-F1
#
_cell.length_a   1.000
_cell.length_b   1.000
_cell.length_c   1.000
_cell.angle_alpha   90.00
_cell.angle_beta   90.00
_cell.angle_gamma   90.00
#
_symmetry.space_group_name_H-M   'P 1'
#
loop_
_entity.id
_entity.type
_entity.pdbx_description
1 polymer ?
#
loop_
_entity_poly.entity_id
_entity_poly.type
_entity_poly.pdbx_seq_one_letter_code
_entity_poly.pdbx_strand_id
1 'polypeptide(L)'
;MSSKWTWVFAILTAASFAFGFVFFVATQEVTGRDWVVLGIGALLGATATALIATFVFHSSGRAKKLAADTSRAQQAADSESKRLDEESRSKIESERLSAVAENDRLDKLAAAETALIEKRTALLEALPTRSERLDELEDKVVGLHISIEDANGHFKAGVAQALDAANHGFRDMAFQNQSAADTWKLAKERFEAQLRAAEADLESVKMVSDEEYLEEQKRLRGLD
;
A
#
# COMPACT_ATOMS: atom_id res chain seq x y z
N MET A 1 8.76 36.73 53.02
CA MET A 1 8.45 37.16 54.40
C MET A 1 7.36 38.22 54.33
N SER A 2 6.24 38.07 55.04
CA SER A 2 5.11 39.02 54.93
C SER A 2 5.45 40.35 55.60
N SER A 3 5.09 41.48 54.97
CA SER A 3 5.48 42.83 55.42
C SER A 3 5.03 43.15 56.85
N LYS A 4 4.02 42.43 57.36
CA LYS A 4 3.51 42.55 58.73
C LYS A 4 4.59 42.23 59.78
N TRP A 5 5.42 41.21 59.56
CA TRP A 5 6.47 40.85 60.52
C TRP A 5 7.62 41.86 60.52
N THR A 6 7.98 42.42 59.36
CA THR A 6 8.99 43.46 59.25
C THR A 6 8.60 44.72 60.05
N TRP A 7 7.33 45.12 59.99
CA TRP A 7 6.80 46.24 60.77
C TRP A 7 6.80 45.95 62.28
N VAL A 8 6.43 44.75 62.70
CA VAL A 8 6.46 44.35 64.12
C VAL A 8 7.89 44.46 64.67
N PHE A 9 8.90 43.94 63.96
CA PHE A 9 10.30 44.04 64.39
C PHE A 9 10.83 45.47 64.36
N ALA A 10 10.44 46.28 63.38
CA ALA A 10 10.83 47.69 63.31
C ALA A 10 10.27 48.51 64.48
N ILE A 11 8.99 48.31 64.83
CA ILE A 11 8.35 48.97 65.98
C ILE A 11 9.00 48.52 67.29
N LEU A 12 9.27 47.21 67.43
CA LEU A 12 9.90 46.67 68.64
C LEU A 12 11.32 47.25 68.82
N THR A 13 12.06 47.38 67.73
CA THR A 13 13.42 47.95 67.74
C THR A 13 13.39 49.44 68.09
N ALA A 14 12.45 50.21 67.53
CA ALA A 14 12.28 51.62 67.86
C ALA A 14 11.89 51.83 69.33
N ALA A 15 10.98 51.01 69.87
CA ALA A 15 10.58 51.05 71.27
C ALA A 15 11.73 50.69 72.22
N SER A 16 12.52 49.68 71.89
CA SER A 16 13.72 49.32 72.67
C SER A 16 14.77 50.42 72.67
N PHE A 17 14.97 51.13 71.55
CA PHE A 17 15.86 52.30 71.50
C PHE A 17 15.34 53.45 72.37
N ALA A 18 14.04 53.75 72.32
CA ALA A 18 13.44 54.80 73.15
C ALA A 18 13.57 54.48 74.64
N PHE A 19 13.27 53.24 75.05
CA PHE A 19 13.45 52.80 76.44
C PHE A 19 14.92 52.80 76.87
N GLY A 20 15.84 52.36 75.99
CA GLY A 20 17.27 52.41 76.24
C GLY A 20 17.78 53.85 76.43
N PHE A 21 17.26 54.79 75.63
CA PHE A 21 17.61 56.21 75.73
C PHE A 21 17.06 56.87 77.00
N VAL A 22 15.79 56.60 77.36
CA VAL A 22 15.19 57.11 78.60
C VAL A 22 15.93 56.55 79.82
N PHE A 23 16.28 55.27 79.80
CA PHE A 23 17.05 54.65 80.88
C PHE A 23 18.47 55.22 80.98
N PHE A 24 19.10 55.53 79.85
CA PHE A 24 20.41 56.20 79.78
C PHE A 24 20.36 57.63 80.36
N VAL A 25 19.36 58.43 79.99
CA VAL A 25 19.18 59.80 80.53
C VAL A 25 18.86 59.78 82.03
N ALA A 26 17.97 58.88 82.47
CA ALA A 26 17.61 58.75 83.88
C ALA A 26 18.78 58.27 84.77
N THR A 27 19.73 57.51 84.20
CA THR A 27 20.92 57.08 84.95
C THR A 27 22.00 58.16 85.02
N GLN A 28 22.00 59.17 84.13
CA GLN A 28 22.93 60.31 84.23
C GLN A 28 22.64 61.24 85.42
N GLU A 29 21.39 61.34 85.89
CA GLU A 29 21.05 62.21 87.03
C GLU A 29 21.37 61.61 88.41
N VAL A 30 21.50 60.28 88.52
CA VAL A 30 21.49 59.60 89.83
C VAL A 30 22.89 59.16 90.30
N THR A 31 23.83 58.86 89.42
CA THR A 31 25.16 58.36 89.84
C THR A 31 26.21 58.54 88.74
N GLY A 32 27.18 59.43 88.95
CA GLY A 32 28.28 59.68 88.01
C GLY A 32 29.27 58.52 87.85
N ARG A 33 28.87 57.41 87.20
CA ARG A 33 29.76 56.28 86.85
C ARG A 33 29.26 55.51 85.61
N ASP A 34 29.96 55.70 84.48
CA ASP A 34 29.40 55.65 83.11
C ASP A 34 29.74 54.40 82.25
N TRP A 35 30.33 53.33 82.80
CA TRP A 35 30.94 52.26 81.97
C TRP A 35 30.10 50.97 81.79
N VAL A 36 29.14 50.69 82.66
CA VAL A 36 28.41 49.40 82.66
C VAL A 36 27.31 49.35 81.59
N VAL A 37 26.66 50.48 81.32
CA VAL A 37 25.56 50.57 80.35
C VAL A 37 26.06 50.40 78.90
N LEU A 38 27.23 50.96 78.58
CA LEU A 38 27.89 50.78 77.29
C LEU A 38 28.27 49.31 77.01
N GLY A 39 28.73 48.59 78.03
CA GLY A 39 29.11 47.18 77.90
C GLY A 39 27.92 46.26 77.58
N ILE A 40 26.78 46.49 78.23
CA ILE A 40 25.56 45.69 78.01
C ILE A 40 24.94 46.02 76.64
N GLY A 41 24.94 47.30 76.24
CA GLY A 41 24.44 47.72 74.94
C GLY A 41 25.21 47.11 73.77
N ALA A 42 26.54 47.05 73.85
CA ALA A 42 27.37 46.45 72.81
C ALA A 42 27.16 44.93 72.68
N LEU A 43 27.00 44.23 73.82
CA LEU A 43 26.82 42.77 73.84
C LEU A 43 25.50 42.35 73.19
N LEU A 44 24.41 43.08 73.47
CA LEU A 44 23.09 42.82 72.90
C LEU A 44 23.02 43.15 71.39
N GLY A 45 23.71 44.20 70.95
CA GLY A 45 23.78 44.56 69.54
C GLY A 45 24.44 43.48 68.67
N ALA A 46 25.55 42.92 69.16
CA ALA A 46 26.31 41.89 68.44
C ALA A 46 25.56 40.54 68.35
N THR A 47 24.83 40.16 69.40
CA THR A 47 24.05 38.91 69.41
C THR A 47 22.86 38.98 68.45
N ALA A 48 22.21 40.14 68.35
CA ALA A 48 21.11 40.34 67.40
C ALA A 48 21.58 40.23 65.93
N THR A 49 22.74 40.78 65.59
CA THR A 49 23.26 40.73 64.21
C THR A 49 23.67 39.33 63.79
N ALA A 50 24.27 38.55 64.70
CA ALA A 50 24.68 37.17 64.43
C ALA A 50 23.47 36.25 64.13
N LEU A 51 22.36 36.41 64.85
CA LEU A 51 21.15 35.62 64.63
C LEU A 51 20.51 35.93 63.27
N ILE A 52 20.45 37.21 62.88
CA ILE A 52 19.89 37.63 61.59
C ILE A 52 20.74 37.09 60.43
N ALA A 53 22.07 37.17 60.52
CA ALA A 53 22.98 36.68 59.48
C ALA A 53 22.84 35.17 59.25
N THR A 54 22.68 34.39 60.34
CA THR A 54 22.54 32.92 60.28
C THR A 54 21.26 32.49 59.56
N PHE A 55 20.16 33.23 59.78
CA PHE A 55 18.85 32.94 59.18
C PHE A 55 18.81 33.26 57.67
N VAL A 56 19.48 34.33 57.25
CA VAL A 56 19.58 34.73 55.83
C VAL A 56 20.47 33.77 55.03
N PHE A 57 21.59 33.32 55.59
CA PHE A 57 22.47 32.36 54.91
C PHE A 57 21.82 30.97 54.75
N HIS A 58 21.11 30.47 55.76
CA HIS A 58 20.45 29.17 55.67
C HIS A 58 19.22 29.17 54.75
N SER A 59 18.49 30.28 54.65
CA SER A 59 17.35 30.39 53.73
C SER A 59 17.79 30.48 52.26
N SER A 60 18.86 31.21 51.97
CA SER A 60 19.42 31.33 50.62
C SER A 60 20.07 30.03 50.11
N GLY A 61 20.74 29.26 50.97
CA GLY A 61 21.29 27.94 50.61
C GLY A 61 20.21 26.91 50.28
N ARG A 62 19.10 26.91 51.02
CA ARG A 62 17.94 26.01 50.76
C ARG A 62 17.23 26.36 49.46
N ALA A 63 17.05 27.65 49.17
CA ALA A 63 16.44 28.12 47.92
C ALA A 63 17.28 27.78 46.68
N LYS A 64 18.61 27.91 46.76
CA LYS A 64 19.52 27.53 45.65
C LYS A 64 19.52 26.02 45.37
N LYS A 65 19.46 25.19 46.41
CA LYS A 65 19.39 23.73 46.25
C LYS A 65 18.07 23.29 45.61
N LEU A 66 16.95 23.88 46.05
CA LEU A 66 15.63 23.62 45.45
C LEU A 66 15.60 24.02 43.97
N ALA A 67 16.15 25.19 43.61
CA ALA A 67 16.22 25.66 42.23
C ALA A 67 17.09 24.76 41.33
N ALA A 68 18.19 24.22 41.86
CA ALA A 68 19.04 23.27 41.14
C ALA A 68 18.35 21.91 40.93
N ASP A 69 17.62 21.42 41.94
CA ASP A 69 16.86 20.18 41.84
C ASP A 69 15.67 20.33 40.87
N THR A 70 14.97 21.46 40.88
CA THR A 70 13.92 21.75 39.88
C THR A 70 14.49 21.88 38.47
N SER A 71 15.66 22.50 38.31
CA SER A 71 16.33 22.60 37.00
C SER A 71 16.72 21.24 36.43
N ARG A 72 17.23 20.33 37.27
CA ARG A 72 17.57 18.96 36.85
C ARG A 72 16.32 18.13 36.53
N ALA A 73 15.27 18.27 37.33
CA ALA A 73 13.99 17.63 37.06
C ALA A 73 13.36 18.14 35.75
N GLN A 74 13.44 19.44 35.49
CA GLN A 74 12.99 20.04 34.22
C GLN A 74 13.80 19.50 33.04
N GLN A 75 15.13 19.44 33.14
CA GLN A 75 15.99 18.89 32.09
C GLN A 75 15.74 17.41 31.82
N ALA A 76 15.49 16.61 32.87
CA ALA A 76 15.13 15.21 32.74
C ALA A 76 13.76 15.06 32.03
N ALA A 77 12.75 15.82 32.43
CA ALA A 77 11.43 15.83 31.79
C ALA A 77 11.48 16.31 30.32
N ASP A 78 12.29 17.33 30.03
CA ASP A 78 12.50 17.83 28.66
C ASP A 78 13.23 16.79 27.79
N SER A 79 14.17 16.03 28.37
CA SER A 79 14.86 14.94 27.65
C SER A 79 13.96 13.74 27.40
N GLU A 80 13.09 13.40 28.35
CA GLU A 80 12.14 12.29 28.25
C GLU A 80 11.02 12.62 27.27
N SER A 81 10.47 13.84 27.30
CA SER A 81 9.48 14.29 26.31
C SER A 81 10.04 14.28 24.89
N LYS A 82 11.27 14.78 24.67
CA LYS A 82 11.93 14.70 23.37
C LYS A 82 12.13 13.26 22.89
N ARG A 83 12.47 12.34 23.80
CA ARG A 83 12.63 10.92 23.45
C ARG A 83 11.29 10.29 23.06
N LEU A 84 10.22 10.58 23.81
CA LEU A 84 8.87 10.10 23.51
C LEU A 84 8.31 10.70 22.21
N ASP A 85 8.60 11.98 21.94
CA ASP A 85 8.21 12.64 20.69
C ASP A 85 8.93 12.00 19.48
N GLU A 86 10.22 11.71 19.60
CA GLU A 86 11.00 11.06 18.54
C GLU A 86 10.56 9.61 18.32
N GLU A 87 10.30 8.87 19.40
CA GLU A 87 9.77 7.51 19.34
C GLU A 87 8.38 7.50 18.69
N SER A 88 7.51 8.43 19.06
CA SER A 88 6.18 8.60 18.45
C SER A 88 6.26 8.93 16.97
N ARG A 89 7.17 9.82 16.56
CA ARG A 89 7.41 10.14 15.15
C ARG A 89 7.92 8.94 14.36
N SER A 90 8.90 8.22 14.91
CA SER A 90 9.45 7.02 14.27
C SER A 90 8.39 5.93 14.10
N LYS A 91 7.51 5.76 15.10
CA LYS A 91 6.39 4.82 15.03
C LYS A 91 5.37 5.23 13.97
N ILE A 92 4.97 6.50 13.93
CA ILE A 92 4.05 7.02 12.91
C ILE A 92 4.65 6.89 11.50
N GLU A 93 5.94 7.14 11.34
CA GLU A 93 6.64 7.02 10.05
C GLU A 93 6.74 5.56 9.61
N SER A 94 7.07 4.64 10.52
CA SER A 94 7.06 3.20 10.22
C SER A 94 5.66 2.66 9.89
N GLU A 95 4.62 3.13 10.57
CA GLU A 95 3.21 2.80 10.27
C GLU A 95 2.77 3.38 8.92
N ARG A 96 3.24 4.58 8.56
CA ARG A 96 3.01 5.13 7.21
C ARG A 96 3.71 4.33 6.13
N LEU A 97 4.98 3.99 6.32
CA LEU A 97 5.74 3.20 5.35
C LEU A 97 5.15 1.80 5.17
N SER A 98 4.69 1.16 6.25
CA SER A 98 4.02 -0.14 6.16
C SER A 98 2.66 -0.04 5.47
N ALA A 99 1.88 1.02 5.74
CA ALA A 99 0.61 1.27 5.06
C ALA A 99 0.79 1.54 3.56
N VAL A 100 1.83 2.30 3.16
CA VAL A 100 2.16 2.52 1.75
C VAL A 100 2.57 1.22 1.07
N ALA A 101 3.43 0.41 1.71
CA ALA A 101 3.84 -0.87 1.14
C ALA A 101 2.68 -1.86 0.99
N GLU A 102 1.70 -1.82 1.90
CA GLU A 102 0.50 -2.64 1.80
C GLU A 102 -0.46 -2.15 0.70
N ASN A 103 -0.66 -0.83 0.58
CA ASN A 103 -1.42 -0.26 -0.54
C ASN A 103 -0.78 -0.62 -1.89
N ASP A 104 0.55 -0.51 -2.02
CA ASP A 104 1.27 -0.92 -3.24
C ASP A 104 1.06 -2.41 -3.58
N ARG A 105 0.90 -3.27 -2.58
CA ARG A 105 0.58 -4.70 -2.79
C ARG A 105 -0.87 -4.88 -3.25
N LEU A 106 -1.81 -4.19 -2.61
CA LEU A 106 -3.22 -4.23 -3.00
C LEU A 106 -3.43 -3.71 -4.42
N ASP A 107 -2.75 -2.62 -4.78
CA ASP A 107 -2.78 -2.06 -6.13
C ASP A 107 -2.23 -3.04 -7.17
N LYS A 108 -1.14 -3.75 -6.85
CA LYS A 108 -0.59 -4.81 -7.72
C LYS A 108 -1.55 -6.00 -7.86
N LEU A 109 -2.25 -6.39 -6.79
CA LEU A 109 -3.24 -7.46 -6.84
C LEU A 109 -4.46 -7.04 -7.67
N ALA A 110 -4.95 -5.81 -7.49
CA ALA A 110 -6.05 -5.25 -8.28
C ALA A 110 -5.67 -5.13 -9.77
N ALA A 111 -4.44 -4.69 -10.08
CA ALA A 111 -3.92 -4.66 -11.44
C ALA A 111 -3.79 -6.07 -12.06
N ALA A 112 -3.39 -7.07 -11.27
CA ALA A 112 -3.32 -8.45 -11.74
C ALA A 112 -4.72 -9.04 -12.00
N GLU A 113 -5.69 -8.75 -11.13
CA GLU A 113 -7.08 -9.21 -11.28
C GLU A 113 -7.75 -8.57 -12.49
N THR A 114 -7.60 -7.25 -12.68
CA THR A 114 -8.09 -6.55 -13.88
C THR A 114 -7.47 -7.12 -15.14
N ALA A 115 -6.17 -7.38 -15.17
CA ALA A 115 -5.51 -8.01 -16.31
C ALA A 115 -6.02 -9.45 -16.59
N LEU A 116 -6.39 -10.21 -15.55
CA LEU A 116 -7.00 -11.54 -15.72
C LEU A 116 -8.43 -11.44 -16.26
N ILE A 117 -9.21 -10.48 -15.77
CA ILE A 117 -10.57 -10.20 -16.27
C ILE A 117 -10.50 -9.78 -17.74
N GLU A 118 -9.63 -8.83 -18.10
CA GLU A 118 -9.42 -8.40 -19.47
C GLU A 118 -9.05 -9.56 -20.39
N LYS A 119 -8.12 -10.44 -19.95
CA LYS A 119 -7.78 -11.65 -20.71
C LYS A 119 -8.96 -12.59 -20.88
N ARG A 120 -9.77 -12.81 -19.84
CA ARG A 120 -10.95 -13.68 -19.93
C ARG A 120 -12.00 -13.08 -20.88
N THR A 121 -12.24 -11.78 -20.80
CA THR A 121 -13.16 -11.07 -21.70
C THR A 121 -12.66 -11.15 -23.15
N ALA A 122 -11.38 -10.90 -23.40
CA ALA A 122 -10.80 -11.01 -24.74
C ALA A 122 -10.90 -12.44 -25.29
N LEU A 123 -10.75 -13.48 -24.46
CA LEU A 123 -10.95 -14.86 -24.87
C LEU A 123 -12.41 -15.17 -25.21
N LEU A 124 -13.37 -14.55 -24.52
CA LEU A 124 -14.80 -14.70 -24.82
C LEU A 124 -15.19 -13.96 -26.11
N GLU A 125 -14.65 -12.77 -26.33
CA GLU A 125 -14.87 -11.99 -27.57
C GLU A 125 -14.23 -12.65 -28.79
N ALA A 126 -13.14 -13.39 -28.60
CA ALA A 126 -12.48 -14.16 -29.67
C ALA A 126 -13.18 -15.49 -30.01
N LEU A 127 -14.25 -15.86 -29.29
CA LEU A 127 -15.01 -17.07 -29.63
C LEU A 127 -15.71 -16.85 -30.98
N PRO A 128 -15.59 -17.80 -31.93
CA PRO A 128 -16.30 -17.69 -33.20
C PRO A 128 -17.79 -17.64 -32.91
N THR A 129 -18.48 -16.73 -33.57
CA THR A 129 -19.94 -16.65 -33.49
C THR A 129 -20.56 -17.78 -34.31
N ARG A 130 -21.80 -18.15 -33.98
CA ARG A 130 -22.55 -19.15 -34.76
C ARG A 130 -22.68 -18.75 -36.22
N SER A 131 -22.96 -17.46 -36.50
CA SER A 131 -23.04 -16.94 -37.86
C SER A 131 -21.73 -17.10 -38.63
N GLU A 132 -20.59 -16.72 -38.04
CA GLU A 132 -19.28 -16.87 -38.70
C GLU A 132 -18.97 -18.34 -38.99
N ARG A 133 -19.34 -19.26 -38.07
CA ARG A 133 -19.14 -20.69 -38.29
C ARG A 133 -20.04 -21.23 -39.40
N LEU A 134 -21.29 -20.76 -39.48
CA LEU A 134 -22.21 -21.13 -40.56
C LEU A 134 -21.67 -20.66 -41.91
N ASP A 135 -21.23 -19.41 -42.01
CA ASP A 135 -20.65 -18.85 -43.24
C ASP A 135 -19.41 -19.65 -43.68
N GLU A 136 -18.50 -19.96 -42.74
CA GLU A 136 -17.30 -20.78 -43.03
C GLU A 136 -17.68 -22.18 -43.55
N LEU A 137 -18.69 -22.82 -42.95
CA LEU A 137 -19.14 -24.14 -43.36
C LEU A 137 -19.84 -24.11 -44.71
N GLU A 138 -20.64 -23.07 -45.00
CA GLU A 138 -21.29 -22.88 -46.30
C GLU A 138 -20.25 -22.66 -47.41
N ASP A 139 -19.27 -21.79 -47.19
CA ASP A 139 -18.14 -21.58 -48.11
C ASP A 139 -17.36 -22.88 -48.35
N LYS A 140 -17.11 -23.65 -47.29
CA LYS A 140 -16.42 -24.94 -47.38
C LYS A 140 -17.23 -25.96 -48.19
N VAL A 141 -18.54 -26.04 -47.99
CA VAL A 141 -19.45 -26.91 -48.74
C VAL A 141 -19.41 -26.55 -50.23
N VAL A 142 -19.47 -25.26 -50.58
CA VAL A 142 -19.38 -24.79 -51.97
C VAL A 142 -18.00 -25.14 -52.57
N GLY A 143 -16.92 -24.87 -51.86
CA GLY A 143 -15.56 -25.20 -52.32
C GLY A 143 -15.34 -26.70 -52.55
N LEU A 144 -15.93 -27.55 -51.70
CA LEU A 144 -15.87 -29.00 -51.86
C LEU A 144 -16.66 -29.49 -53.08
N HIS A 145 -17.84 -28.92 -53.35
CA HIS A 145 -18.59 -29.21 -54.58
C HIS A 145 -17.77 -28.90 -55.85
N ILE A 146 -17.08 -27.75 -55.88
CA ILE A 146 -16.20 -27.37 -56.99
C ILE A 146 -15.05 -28.37 -57.13
N SER A 147 -14.42 -28.74 -56.01
CA SER A 147 -13.29 -29.69 -56.00
C SER A 147 -13.69 -31.10 -56.46
N ILE A 148 -14.91 -31.54 -56.11
CA ILE A 148 -15.48 -32.81 -56.57
C ILE A 148 -15.69 -32.79 -58.08
N GLU A 149 -16.26 -31.70 -58.61
CA GLU A 149 -16.51 -31.59 -60.05
C GLU A 149 -15.21 -31.49 -60.85
N ASP A 150 -14.22 -30.75 -60.35
CA ASP A 150 -12.89 -30.66 -60.96
C ASP A 150 -12.18 -32.02 -60.98
N ALA A 151 -12.15 -32.73 -59.84
CA ALA A 151 -11.60 -34.08 -59.76
C ALA A 151 -12.32 -35.07 -60.69
N ASN A 152 -13.65 -34.95 -60.81
CA ASN A 152 -14.47 -35.73 -61.73
C ASN A 152 -14.13 -35.44 -63.21
N GLY A 153 -13.90 -34.17 -63.54
CA GLY A 153 -13.44 -33.73 -64.86
C GLY A 153 -12.08 -34.32 -65.22
N HIS A 154 -11.10 -34.21 -64.31
CA HIS A 154 -9.76 -34.78 -64.49
C HIS A 154 -9.77 -36.30 -64.60
N PHE A 155 -10.58 -37.00 -63.79
CA PHE A 155 -10.77 -38.44 -63.90
C PHE A 155 -11.29 -38.84 -65.29
N LYS A 156 -12.38 -38.22 -65.75
CA LYS A 156 -12.98 -38.52 -67.07
C LYS A 156 -12.01 -38.23 -68.21
N ALA A 157 -11.29 -37.12 -68.15
CA ALA A 157 -10.28 -36.76 -69.15
C ALA A 157 -9.13 -37.78 -69.18
N GLY A 158 -8.61 -38.18 -68.03
CA GLY A 158 -7.54 -39.18 -67.94
C GLY A 158 -7.97 -40.55 -68.47
N VAL A 159 -9.20 -41.00 -68.17
CA VAL A 159 -9.75 -42.25 -68.73
C VAL A 159 -9.90 -42.16 -70.26
N ALA A 160 -10.39 -41.04 -70.78
CA ALA A 160 -10.52 -40.84 -72.22
C ALA A 160 -9.15 -40.86 -72.93
N GLN A 161 -8.14 -40.19 -72.35
CA GLN A 161 -6.77 -40.20 -72.85
C GLN A 161 -6.12 -41.58 -72.75
N ALA A 162 -6.42 -42.36 -71.70
CA ALA A 162 -5.94 -43.73 -71.56
C ALA A 162 -6.51 -44.64 -72.66
N LEU A 163 -7.82 -44.52 -72.92
CA LEU A 163 -8.51 -45.28 -73.96
C LEU A 163 -7.99 -44.93 -75.36
N ASP A 164 -7.81 -43.64 -75.65
CA ASP A 164 -7.27 -43.18 -76.93
C ASP A 164 -5.84 -43.69 -77.16
N ALA A 165 -4.96 -43.59 -76.17
CA ALA A 165 -3.60 -44.12 -76.24
C ALA A 165 -3.59 -45.65 -76.46
N ALA A 166 -4.48 -46.39 -75.79
CA ALA A 166 -4.60 -47.82 -75.96
C ALA A 166 -5.04 -48.21 -77.38
N ASN A 167 -6.02 -47.49 -77.95
CA ASN A 167 -6.51 -47.71 -79.31
C ASN A 167 -5.43 -47.47 -80.37
N HIS A 168 -4.47 -46.57 -80.11
CA HIS A 168 -3.34 -46.29 -80.97
C HIS A 168 -2.10 -47.15 -80.68
N GLY A 169 -2.19 -48.12 -79.77
CA GLY A 169 -1.11 -49.05 -79.44
C GLY A 169 -0.07 -48.53 -78.45
N PHE A 170 -0.25 -47.34 -77.88
CA PHE A 170 0.64 -46.75 -76.89
C PHE A 170 0.33 -47.24 -75.48
N ARG A 171 0.67 -48.50 -75.20
CA ARG A 171 0.30 -49.17 -73.94
C ARG A 171 0.86 -48.51 -72.68
N ASP A 172 2.10 -48.04 -72.71
CA ASP A 172 2.71 -47.39 -71.54
C ASP A 172 2.04 -46.06 -71.21
N MET A 173 1.71 -45.27 -72.23
CA MET A 173 0.96 -44.01 -72.04
C MET A 173 -0.47 -44.27 -71.57
N ALA A 174 -1.13 -45.32 -72.10
CA ALA A 174 -2.45 -45.71 -71.63
C ALA A 174 -2.45 -46.06 -70.13
N PHE A 175 -1.46 -46.83 -69.67
CA PHE A 175 -1.32 -47.16 -68.26
C PHE A 175 -1.03 -45.95 -67.39
N GLN A 176 -0.14 -45.04 -67.82
CA GLN A 176 0.15 -43.80 -67.09
C GLN A 176 -1.09 -42.91 -66.96
N ASN A 177 -1.83 -42.71 -68.05
CA ASN A 177 -3.05 -41.90 -68.04
C ASN A 177 -4.15 -42.53 -67.17
N GLN A 178 -4.28 -43.86 -67.19
CA GLN A 178 -5.22 -44.58 -66.34
C GLN A 178 -4.85 -44.43 -64.86
N SER A 179 -3.57 -44.60 -64.51
CA SER A 179 -3.09 -44.43 -63.13
C SER A 179 -3.30 -43.00 -62.64
N ALA A 180 -3.03 -41.99 -63.48
CA ALA A 180 -3.31 -40.60 -63.16
C ALA A 180 -4.81 -40.37 -62.95
N ALA A 181 -5.68 -40.94 -63.79
CA ALA A 181 -7.13 -40.85 -63.61
C ALA A 181 -7.55 -41.47 -62.26
N ASP A 182 -7.03 -42.65 -61.90
CA ASP A 182 -7.35 -43.31 -60.64
C ASP A 182 -6.95 -42.47 -59.42
N THR A 183 -5.86 -41.68 -59.49
CA THR A 183 -5.53 -40.74 -58.41
C THR A 183 -6.58 -39.64 -58.23
N TRP A 184 -7.13 -39.11 -59.33
CA TRP A 184 -8.22 -38.13 -59.29
C TRP A 184 -9.53 -38.75 -58.80
N LYS A 185 -9.80 -40.02 -59.12
CA LYS A 185 -10.93 -40.76 -58.57
C LYS A 185 -10.84 -40.86 -57.04
N LEU A 186 -9.68 -41.21 -56.50
CA LEU A 186 -9.45 -41.26 -55.05
C LEU A 186 -9.57 -39.88 -54.40
N ALA A 187 -9.08 -38.82 -55.06
CA ALA A 187 -9.23 -37.45 -54.58
C ALA A 187 -10.71 -37.05 -54.50
N LYS A 188 -11.50 -37.37 -55.54
CA LYS A 188 -12.94 -37.15 -55.56
C LYS A 188 -13.64 -37.84 -54.39
N GLU A 189 -13.38 -39.13 -54.16
CA GLU A 189 -13.97 -39.88 -53.04
C GLU A 189 -13.64 -39.26 -51.67
N ARG A 190 -12.43 -38.71 -51.51
CA ARG A 190 -12.05 -37.97 -50.29
C ARG A 190 -12.81 -36.66 -50.16
N PHE A 191 -12.96 -35.89 -51.23
CA PHE A 191 -13.74 -34.65 -51.18
C PHE A 191 -15.22 -34.92 -50.91
N GLU A 192 -15.80 -36.00 -51.46
CA GLU A 192 -17.17 -36.43 -51.15
C GLU A 192 -17.35 -36.85 -49.68
N ALA A 193 -16.34 -37.49 -49.08
CA ALA A 193 -16.36 -37.79 -47.65
C ALA A 193 -16.28 -36.52 -46.79
N GLN A 194 -15.42 -35.56 -47.17
CA GLN A 194 -15.31 -34.27 -46.50
C GLN A 194 -16.59 -33.44 -46.65
N LEU A 195 -17.24 -33.50 -47.81
CA LEU A 195 -18.49 -32.80 -48.08
C LEU A 195 -19.60 -33.30 -47.15
N ARG A 196 -19.79 -34.63 -47.07
CA ARG A 196 -20.78 -35.23 -46.17
C ARG A 196 -20.55 -34.85 -44.70
N ALA A 197 -19.29 -34.81 -44.27
CA ALA A 197 -18.95 -34.36 -42.92
C ALA A 197 -19.28 -32.87 -42.72
N ALA A 198 -18.92 -32.01 -43.68
CA ALA A 198 -19.20 -30.58 -43.60
C ALA A 198 -20.71 -30.26 -43.63
N GLU A 199 -21.49 -30.99 -44.43
CA GLU A 199 -22.96 -30.86 -44.48
C GLU A 199 -23.61 -31.31 -43.17
N ALA A 200 -23.14 -32.40 -42.58
CA ALA A 200 -23.62 -32.85 -41.27
C ALA A 200 -23.28 -31.84 -40.16
N ASP A 201 -22.06 -31.30 -40.17
CA ASP A 201 -21.65 -30.25 -39.25
C ASP A 201 -22.50 -28.98 -39.44
N LEU A 202 -22.72 -28.55 -40.68
CA LEU A 202 -23.54 -27.39 -41.01
C LEU A 202 -24.97 -27.55 -40.48
N GLU A 203 -25.58 -28.71 -40.72
CA GLU A 203 -26.93 -29.00 -40.22
C GLU A 203 -26.97 -29.01 -38.69
N SER A 204 -25.95 -29.59 -38.04
CA SER A 204 -25.87 -29.59 -36.58
C SER A 204 -25.79 -28.18 -36.00
N VAL A 205 -25.01 -27.28 -36.60
CA VAL A 205 -24.88 -25.89 -36.15
C VAL A 205 -26.15 -25.09 -36.45
N LYS A 206 -26.85 -25.39 -37.55
CA LYS A 206 -28.15 -24.76 -37.88
C LYS A 206 -29.22 -25.06 -36.83
N MET A 207 -29.20 -26.26 -36.25
CA MET A 207 -30.19 -26.73 -35.26
C MET A 207 -30.01 -26.16 -33.85
N VAL A 208 -28.85 -25.58 -33.55
CA VAL A 208 -28.50 -25.04 -32.22
C VAL A 208 -28.74 -23.53 -32.20
N SER A 209 -29.18 -22.98 -31.07
CA SER A 209 -29.30 -21.52 -30.89
C SER A 209 -27.93 -20.84 -30.71
N ASP A 210 -27.88 -19.51 -30.85
CA ASP A 210 -26.62 -18.77 -30.64
C ASP A 210 -26.10 -18.90 -29.19
N GLU A 211 -27.02 -18.97 -28.22
CA GLU A 211 -26.70 -19.14 -26.79
C GLU A 211 -26.12 -20.53 -26.52
N GLU A 212 -26.79 -21.59 -26.96
CA GLU A 212 -26.32 -22.97 -26.81
C GLU A 212 -24.99 -23.20 -27.54
N TYR A 213 -24.80 -22.58 -28.72
CA TYR A 213 -23.54 -22.65 -29.44
C TYR A 213 -22.41 -21.99 -28.65
N LEU A 214 -22.66 -20.81 -28.09
CA LEU A 214 -21.68 -20.11 -27.26
C LEU A 214 -21.31 -20.90 -26.00
N GLU A 215 -22.29 -21.52 -25.34
CA GLU A 215 -22.05 -22.39 -24.18
C GLU A 215 -21.18 -23.61 -24.54
N GLU A 216 -21.49 -24.27 -25.66
CA GLU A 216 -20.68 -25.38 -26.15
C GLU A 216 -19.24 -24.94 -26.47
N GLN A 217 -19.09 -23.77 -27.11
CA GLN A 217 -17.78 -23.20 -27.42
C GLN A 217 -16.97 -22.80 -26.18
N LYS A 218 -17.64 -22.37 -25.09
CA LYS A 218 -17.00 -22.13 -23.79
C LYS A 218 -16.55 -23.43 -23.15
N ARG A 219 -17.43 -24.44 -23.11
CA ARG A 219 -17.15 -25.77 -22.54
C ARG A 219 -15.97 -26.46 -23.22
N LEU A 220 -15.92 -26.45 -24.57
CA LEU A 220 -14.82 -27.04 -25.34
C LEU A 220 -13.46 -26.38 -25.06
N ARG A 221 -13.46 -25.12 -24.59
CA ARG A 221 -12.26 -24.34 -24.30
C ARG A 221 -11.96 -24.22 -22.79
N GLY A 222 -12.78 -24.83 -21.93
CA GLY A 222 -12.64 -24.74 -20.47
C GLY A 222 -12.87 -23.33 -19.92
N LEU A 223 -13.79 -22.56 -20.53
CA LEU A 223 -14.12 -21.17 -20.15
C LEU A 223 -15.41 -21.05 -19.32
N ASP A 224 -16.04 -22.19 -19.03
CA ASP A 224 -17.17 -22.40 -18.13
C ASP A 224 -16.88 -21.99 -16.68
#